data_AF-A0A1V2Q0L4-F1
#
_entry.id   AF-A0A1V2Q0L4-F1
#
_cell.length_a   1.000
_cell.length_b   1.000
_cell.length_c   1.000
_cell.angle_alpha   90.00
_cell.angle_beta   90.00
_cell.angle_gamma   90.00
#
_symmetry.space_group_name_H-M   'P 1'
#
loop_
_entity.id
_entity.type
_entity.pdbx_description
1 polymer ?
#
loop_
_entity_poly.entity_id
_entity_poly.type
_entity_poly.pdbx_seq_one_letter_code
_entity_poly.pdbx_strand_id
1 'polypeptide(L)'
;MSAPAFGLTIWFDVSVLGLGPADDHQLGQWSSCTGLGVEFGTEEFGEGGRYDSPAVLPGRIKYTRITLQRAVSTADSPRVQRWLERVAAQWVNSGRSAAEFAGVELVIKLRDSPSSDGPVIQEWRLRNAIPVSWNGPALSATGGGVATEQLVLVHQGFLTTKTDDSAAHATGADGRLRLASATDASKKIVFQYTPETVKLSRKHEVRSLSSNPATELNLTRPARLGISLGQLRVDGAAQVRTAIGLLSEWMQPVSSPPLSSSSPGQPSDSESGSDDKSYPALQRLRLTLGSTEDGIIQDVILTSMDVTYDRFTSAGDPCRAQVALNLEEFRAAGGGEQPAAASTTGDTPAQRLADTRKSPT
;
A
#
# COMPACT_ATOMS: atom_id res chain seq x y z
N MET A 1 -34.79 -31.90 -23.84
CA MET A 1 -33.94 -31.01 -23.01
C MET A 1 -33.65 -31.75 -21.72
N SER A 2 -32.38 -31.95 -21.37
CA SER A 2 -32.01 -32.50 -20.06
C SER A 2 -32.36 -31.47 -18.98
N ALA A 3 -32.87 -31.93 -17.84
CA ALA A 3 -33.14 -31.04 -16.70
C ALA A 3 -31.84 -30.37 -16.23
N PRO A 4 -31.90 -29.12 -15.74
CA PRO A 4 -30.73 -28.47 -15.14
C PRO A 4 -30.28 -29.25 -13.90
N ALA A 5 -28.97 -29.46 -13.77
CA ALA A 5 -28.38 -30.04 -12.58
C ALA A 5 -28.32 -28.97 -11.46
N PHE A 6 -28.77 -29.33 -10.26
CA PHE A 6 -28.74 -28.46 -9.09
C PHE A 6 -27.79 -29.04 -8.04
N GLY A 7 -27.02 -28.17 -7.38
CA GLY A 7 -26.14 -28.57 -6.29
C GLY A 7 -26.91 -28.70 -4.99
N LEU A 8 -26.53 -29.69 -4.17
CA LEU A 8 -27.12 -29.88 -2.85
C LEU A 8 -26.20 -29.26 -1.79
N THR A 9 -26.75 -28.43 -0.91
CA THR A 9 -25.98 -27.72 0.13
C THR A 9 -25.27 -28.64 1.12
N ILE A 10 -25.69 -29.90 1.21
CA ILE A 10 -25.07 -30.93 2.05
C ILE A 10 -23.75 -31.48 1.45
N TRP A 11 -23.53 -31.37 0.14
CA TRP A 11 -22.37 -31.97 -0.53
C TRP A 11 -21.44 -30.89 -1.07
N PHE A 12 -20.40 -30.61 -0.31
CA PHE A 12 -19.31 -29.75 -0.74
C PHE A 12 -17.98 -30.21 -0.16
N ASP A 13 -16.90 -29.94 -0.87
CA ASP A 13 -15.54 -30.21 -0.41
C ASP A 13 -14.68 -28.95 -0.47
N VAL A 14 -13.69 -28.92 0.43
CA VAL A 14 -12.77 -27.82 0.58
C VAL A 14 -11.36 -28.35 0.36
N SER A 15 -10.65 -27.73 -0.59
CA SER A 15 -9.26 -28.03 -0.88
C SER A 15 -8.42 -26.76 -0.88
N VAL A 16 -7.17 -26.89 -0.48
CA VAL A 16 -6.13 -25.86 -0.56
C VAL A 16 -5.20 -26.24 -1.69
N LEU A 17 -4.65 -25.27 -2.40
CA LEU A 17 -3.63 -25.43 -3.43
C LEU A 17 -2.35 -24.72 -2.98
N GLY A 18 -1.20 -25.33 -3.25
CA GLY A 18 0.09 -24.63 -3.19
C GLY A 18 0.84 -24.67 -1.86
N LEU A 19 0.43 -25.50 -0.90
CA LEU A 19 1.26 -25.82 0.26
C LEU A 19 1.21 -27.32 0.54
N GLY A 20 2.33 -28.02 0.36
CA GLY A 20 2.55 -29.40 0.83
C GLY A 20 2.41 -30.49 -0.23
N PRO A 21 2.61 -31.78 0.16
CA PRO A 21 2.39 -32.93 -0.71
C PRO A 21 0.93 -33.05 -1.15
N ALA A 22 0.67 -33.74 -2.26
CA ALA A 22 -0.65 -33.85 -2.91
C ALA A 22 -1.80 -34.19 -1.93
N ASP A 23 -1.55 -35.09 -0.98
CA ASP A 23 -2.55 -35.60 -0.03
C ASP A 23 -3.04 -34.58 0.99
N ASP A 24 -2.24 -33.54 1.24
CA ASP A 24 -2.49 -32.50 2.24
C ASP A 24 -3.31 -31.32 1.69
N HIS A 25 -3.64 -31.36 0.40
CA HIS A 25 -4.46 -30.33 -0.26
C HIS A 25 -5.95 -30.51 0.06
N GLN A 26 -6.42 -31.71 0.40
CA GLN A 26 -7.83 -31.92 0.74
C GLN A 26 -8.06 -31.64 2.24
N LEU A 27 -8.73 -30.53 2.57
CA LEU A 27 -9.09 -30.22 3.96
C LEU A 27 -10.26 -31.06 4.48
N GLY A 28 -10.88 -31.86 3.62
CA GLY A 28 -11.94 -32.81 3.96
C GLY A 28 -13.34 -32.24 3.78
N GLN A 29 -14.32 -32.97 4.32
CA GLN A 29 -15.72 -32.56 4.32
C GLN A 29 -16.03 -31.65 5.52
N TRP A 30 -17.01 -30.78 5.34
CA TRP A 30 -17.46 -29.85 6.37
C TRP A 30 -18.98 -29.91 6.50
N SER A 31 -19.49 -29.66 7.70
CA SER A 31 -20.94 -29.66 7.95
C SER A 31 -21.62 -28.35 7.53
N SER A 32 -20.88 -27.25 7.52
CA SER A 32 -21.37 -25.96 7.01
C SER A 32 -20.26 -25.11 6.45
N CYS A 33 -20.58 -24.37 5.38
CA CYS A 33 -19.76 -23.31 4.83
C CYS A 33 -20.62 -22.05 4.69
N THR A 34 -20.20 -20.97 5.34
CA THR A 34 -20.92 -19.68 5.32
C THR A 34 -19.97 -18.57 4.92
N GLY A 35 -20.52 -17.44 4.45
CA GLY A 35 -19.73 -16.26 4.11
C GLY A 35 -19.20 -16.24 2.67
N LEU A 36 -19.77 -17.03 1.77
CA LEU A 36 -19.58 -16.88 0.32
C LEU A 36 -20.38 -15.65 -0.19
N GLY A 37 -19.96 -14.46 0.21
CA GLY A 37 -20.64 -13.20 -0.08
C GLY A 37 -19.69 -12.14 -0.66
N VAL A 38 -20.26 -11.28 -1.50
CA VAL A 38 -19.57 -10.13 -2.11
C VAL A 38 -20.44 -8.90 -1.93
N GLU A 39 -19.88 -7.85 -1.35
CA GLU A 39 -20.52 -6.54 -1.20
C GLU A 39 -19.84 -5.55 -2.14
N PHE A 40 -20.60 -4.97 -3.06
CA PHE A 40 -20.15 -3.89 -3.93
C PHE A 40 -20.36 -2.57 -3.19
N GLY A 41 -19.28 -1.98 -2.66
CA GLY A 41 -19.36 -0.68 -2.02
C GLY A 41 -19.78 0.40 -3.02
N THR A 42 -20.59 1.35 -2.57
CA THR A 42 -21.03 2.52 -3.36
C THR A 42 -20.83 3.78 -2.55
N GLU A 43 -20.49 4.88 -3.22
CA GLU A 43 -20.35 6.21 -2.64
C GLU A 43 -21.34 7.15 -3.33
N GLU A 44 -22.11 7.92 -2.56
CA GLU A 44 -23.04 8.90 -3.11
C GLU A 44 -22.36 10.26 -3.22
N PHE A 45 -22.41 10.85 -4.41
CA PHE A 45 -21.86 12.16 -4.72
C PHE A 45 -22.99 13.12 -5.09
N GLY A 46 -23.15 14.18 -4.29
CA GLY A 46 -24.12 15.24 -4.53
C GLY A 46 -23.58 16.23 -5.57
N GLU A 47 -24.17 16.23 -6.77
CA GLU A 47 -23.86 17.23 -7.79
C GLU A 47 -24.67 18.51 -7.53
N GLY A 48 -23.98 19.66 -7.48
CA GLY A 48 -24.66 20.95 -7.38
C GLY A 48 -25.55 21.20 -8.60
N GLY A 49 -26.80 21.60 -8.36
CA GLY A 49 -27.79 21.85 -9.42
C GLY A 49 -28.66 20.63 -9.77
N ARG A 50 -28.33 19.45 -9.26
CA ARG A 50 -29.16 18.24 -9.36
C ARG A 50 -29.67 17.83 -7.98
N TYR A 51 -30.97 18.02 -7.73
CA TYR A 51 -31.60 17.77 -6.43
C TYR A 51 -32.55 16.56 -6.41
N ASP A 52 -32.76 15.90 -7.55
CA ASP A 52 -33.70 14.78 -7.71
C ASP A 52 -33.08 13.42 -7.34
N SER A 53 -31.76 13.26 -7.50
CA SER A 53 -31.01 12.11 -6.96
C SER A 53 -29.49 12.34 -6.96
N PRO A 54 -28.75 11.74 -6.02
CA PRO A 54 -27.28 11.78 -6.03
C PRO A 54 -26.71 10.91 -7.16
N ALA A 55 -25.49 11.22 -7.60
CA ALA A 55 -24.71 10.32 -8.44
C ALA A 55 -24.13 9.18 -7.58
N VAL A 56 -24.17 7.94 -8.05
CA VAL A 56 -23.60 6.79 -7.33
C VAL A 56 -22.28 6.38 -7.97
N LEU A 57 -21.20 6.49 -7.21
CA LEU A 57 -19.84 6.14 -7.61
C LEU A 57 -19.49 4.73 -7.10
N PRO A 58 -18.87 3.86 -7.93
CA PRO A 58 -18.37 2.58 -7.47
C PRO A 58 -17.29 2.73 -6.41
N GLY A 59 -17.47 2.06 -5.28
CA GLY A 59 -16.51 1.96 -4.19
C GLY A 59 -15.73 0.64 -4.22
N ARG A 60 -15.17 0.27 -3.05
CA ARG A 60 -14.41 -0.98 -2.91
C ARG A 60 -15.33 -2.20 -2.83
N ILE A 61 -14.94 -3.28 -3.50
CA ILE A 61 -15.56 -4.60 -3.33
C ILE A 61 -15.04 -5.21 -2.03
N LYS A 62 -15.95 -5.64 -1.15
CA LYS A 62 -15.62 -6.35 0.08
C LYS A 62 -16.05 -7.80 -0.04
N TYR A 63 -15.16 -8.69 0.39
CA TYR A 63 -15.45 -10.12 0.49
C TYR A 63 -15.65 -10.50 1.94
N THR A 64 -16.71 -11.25 2.21
CA THR A 64 -17.02 -11.70 3.57
C THR A 64 -16.06 -12.80 4.01
N ARG A 65 -15.83 -12.92 5.32
CA ARG A 65 -15.03 -14.02 5.88
C ARG A 65 -15.75 -15.34 5.67
N ILE A 66 -15.00 -16.38 5.33
CA ILE A 66 -15.53 -17.73 5.19
C ILE A 66 -15.45 -18.41 6.55
N THR A 67 -16.57 -18.98 7.00
CA THR A 67 -16.61 -19.78 8.23
C THR A 67 -17.03 -21.20 7.88
N LEU A 68 -16.13 -22.15 8.18
CA LEU A 68 -16.31 -23.57 7.99
C LEU A 68 -16.49 -24.23 9.37
N GLN A 69 -17.46 -25.12 9.50
CA GLN A 69 -17.68 -25.88 10.74
C GLN A 69 -17.89 -27.35 10.43
N ARG A 70 -17.37 -28.23 11.28
CA ARG A 70 -17.53 -29.68 11.17
C ARG A 70 -17.44 -30.38 12.51
N ALA A 71 -17.87 -31.64 12.56
CA ALA A 71 -17.52 -32.53 13.66
C ALA A 71 -16.03 -32.90 13.57
N VAL A 72 -15.38 -33.04 14.74
CA VAL A 72 -13.99 -33.50 14.81
C VAL A 72 -13.91 -34.92 14.25
N SER A 73 -12.98 -35.15 13.32
CA SER A 73 -12.80 -36.44 12.65
C SER A 73 -11.35 -36.90 12.75
N THR A 74 -11.14 -38.22 12.85
CA THR A 74 -9.80 -38.81 12.89
C THR A 74 -9.03 -38.64 11.58
N ALA A 75 -9.75 -38.49 10.46
CA ALA A 75 -9.15 -38.37 9.13
C ALA A 75 -8.80 -36.92 8.75
N ASP A 76 -9.70 -35.97 9.05
CA ASP A 76 -9.63 -34.61 8.49
C ASP A 76 -9.11 -33.57 9.49
N SER A 77 -9.39 -33.71 10.80
CA SER A 77 -8.89 -32.77 11.82
C SER A 77 -7.37 -32.69 11.83
N PRO A 78 -6.60 -33.81 11.75
CA PRO A 78 -5.15 -33.75 11.64
C PRO A 78 -4.65 -33.08 10.35
N ARG A 79 -5.40 -33.14 9.23
CA ARG A 79 -5.01 -32.49 7.97
C ARG A 79 -5.07 -30.97 8.09
N VAL A 80 -6.18 -30.46 8.65
CA VAL A 80 -6.33 -29.02 8.93
C VAL A 80 -5.26 -28.57 9.91
N GLN A 81 -4.99 -29.32 10.97
CA GLN A 81 -3.93 -29.00 11.92
C GLN A 81 -2.56 -28.88 11.22
N ARG A 82 -2.13 -29.87 10.44
CA ARG A 82 -0.85 -29.84 9.72
C ARG A 82 -0.74 -28.68 8.73
N TRP A 83 -1.84 -28.37 8.03
CA TRP A 83 -1.88 -27.21 7.14
C TRP A 83 -1.71 -25.90 7.93
N LEU A 84 -2.42 -25.74 9.06
CA LEU A 84 -2.30 -24.57 9.92
C LEU A 84 -0.91 -24.44 10.55
N GLU A 85 -0.28 -25.55 10.96
CA GLU A 85 1.11 -25.57 11.45
C GLU A 85 2.09 -25.06 10.39
N ARG A 86 1.92 -25.45 9.12
CA ARG A 86 2.74 -24.96 8.00
C ARG A 86 2.53 -23.47 7.73
N VAL A 87 1.28 -23.02 7.74
CA VAL A 87 0.96 -21.58 7.63
C VAL A 87 1.56 -20.80 8.79
N ALA A 88 1.43 -21.28 10.02
CA ALA A 88 2.01 -20.65 11.20
C ALA A 88 3.54 -20.59 11.13
N ALA A 89 4.20 -21.67 10.70
CA ALA A 89 5.64 -21.70 10.50
C ALA A 89 6.10 -20.66 9.47
N GLN A 90 5.38 -20.50 8.36
CA GLN A 90 5.69 -19.45 7.37
C GLN A 90 5.47 -18.05 7.94
N TRP A 91 4.35 -17.83 8.64
CA TRP A 91 4.00 -16.52 9.19
C TRP A 91 4.97 -16.06 10.29
N VAL A 92 5.35 -16.94 11.22
CA VAL A 92 6.33 -16.61 12.27
C VAL A 92 7.70 -16.29 11.66
N ASN A 93 8.10 -17.03 10.63
CA ASN A 93 9.39 -16.81 9.96
C ASN A 93 9.38 -15.63 8.96
N SER A 94 8.20 -15.10 8.60
CA SER A 94 8.09 -13.97 7.67
C SER A 94 8.78 -12.70 8.18
N GLY A 95 9.04 -12.57 9.48
CA GLY A 95 9.80 -11.43 10.02
C GLY A 95 11.27 -11.38 9.57
N ARG A 96 11.85 -12.48 9.06
CA ARG A 96 13.24 -12.50 8.58
C ARG A 96 13.39 -12.03 7.13
N SER A 97 12.31 -12.07 6.35
CA SER A 97 12.33 -11.77 4.92
C SER A 97 11.37 -10.64 4.60
N ALA A 98 11.69 -9.81 3.60
CA ALA A 98 10.72 -8.88 3.02
C ALA A 98 9.65 -9.60 2.16
N ALA A 99 9.72 -10.93 2.07
CA ALA A 99 8.72 -11.73 1.37
C ALA A 99 7.36 -11.58 2.06
N GLU A 100 6.40 -11.09 1.29
CA GLU A 100 5.01 -11.06 1.68
C GLU A 100 4.51 -12.49 1.88
N PHE A 101 3.80 -12.74 2.98
CA PHE A 101 3.08 -14.00 3.13
C PHE A 101 1.95 -14.01 2.10
N ALA A 102 2.21 -14.68 0.97
CA ALA A 102 1.16 -14.98 0.01
C ALA A 102 0.24 -16.01 0.68
N GLY A 103 -1.05 -15.68 0.78
CA GLY A 103 -2.05 -16.65 1.19
C GLY A 103 -2.10 -17.84 0.23
N VAL A 104 -2.97 -18.80 0.50
CA VAL A 104 -3.14 -19.97 -0.37
C VAL A 104 -4.34 -19.81 -1.30
N GLU A 105 -4.31 -20.44 -2.47
CA GLU A 105 -5.54 -20.61 -3.23
C GLU A 105 -6.38 -21.71 -2.55
N LEU A 106 -7.62 -21.42 -2.20
CA LEU A 106 -8.52 -22.38 -1.57
C LEU A 106 -9.77 -22.53 -2.42
N VAL A 107 -10.16 -23.76 -2.70
CA VAL A 107 -11.26 -24.09 -3.60
C VAL A 107 -12.39 -24.74 -2.81
N ILE A 108 -13.58 -24.17 -2.94
CA ILE A 108 -14.82 -24.73 -2.41
C ILE A 108 -15.65 -25.22 -3.60
N LYS A 109 -16.02 -26.50 -3.60
CA LYS A 109 -16.78 -27.13 -4.70
C LYS A 109 -18.12 -27.61 -4.20
N LEU A 110 -19.20 -27.16 -4.83
CA LEU A 110 -20.56 -27.66 -4.62
C LEU A 110 -20.83 -28.83 -5.58
N ARG A 111 -21.45 -29.90 -5.06
CA ARG A 111 -21.72 -31.12 -5.82
C ARG A 111 -23.20 -31.49 -5.80
N ASP A 112 -23.60 -32.36 -6.72
CA ASP A 112 -24.94 -32.97 -6.76
C ASP A 112 -25.05 -34.24 -5.91
N SER A 113 -23.92 -34.83 -5.54
CA SER A 113 -23.81 -36.17 -4.95
C SER A 113 -22.66 -36.24 -3.94
N PRO A 114 -22.72 -37.15 -2.94
CA PRO A 114 -21.66 -37.34 -1.95
C PRO A 114 -20.34 -37.86 -2.54
N SER A 115 -20.34 -38.36 -3.78
CA SER A 115 -19.12 -38.85 -4.41
C SER A 115 -18.12 -37.72 -4.65
N SER A 116 -16.86 -37.92 -4.24
CA SER A 116 -15.75 -37.01 -4.57
C SER A 116 -15.49 -36.89 -6.07
N ASP A 117 -15.97 -37.87 -6.85
CA ASP A 117 -15.91 -37.89 -8.32
C ASP A 117 -17.23 -37.43 -8.96
N GLY A 118 -18.22 -37.05 -8.13
CA GLY A 118 -19.50 -36.53 -8.60
C GLY A 118 -19.35 -35.21 -9.35
N PRO A 119 -20.27 -34.89 -10.28
CA PRO A 119 -20.28 -33.61 -10.99
C PRO A 119 -20.15 -32.40 -10.06
N VAL A 120 -19.20 -31.53 -10.36
CA VAL A 120 -19.08 -30.22 -9.71
C VAL A 120 -20.11 -29.30 -10.36
N ILE A 121 -21.03 -28.79 -9.55
CA ILE A 121 -22.07 -27.88 -10.01
C ILE A 121 -21.57 -26.44 -10.01
N GLN A 122 -20.82 -26.05 -8.98
CA GLN A 122 -20.25 -24.72 -8.85
C GLN A 122 -18.95 -24.76 -8.05
N GLU A 123 -18.01 -23.90 -8.43
CA GLU A 123 -16.71 -23.77 -7.77
C GLU A 123 -16.45 -22.30 -7.38
N TRP A 124 -15.92 -22.10 -6.18
CA TRP A 124 -15.40 -20.81 -5.72
C TRP A 124 -13.91 -20.96 -5.41
N ARG A 125 -13.08 -20.25 -6.16
CA ARG A 125 -11.63 -20.18 -5.93
C ARG A 125 -11.29 -18.93 -5.13
N LEU A 126 -11.05 -19.12 -3.84
CA LEU A 126 -10.63 -18.06 -2.93
C LEU A 126 -9.15 -17.75 -3.17
N ARG A 127 -8.86 -16.56 -3.68
CA ARG A 127 -7.49 -16.09 -3.91
C ARG A 127 -6.86 -15.65 -2.60
N ASN A 128 -5.60 -16.02 -2.37
CA ASN A 128 -4.81 -15.60 -1.20
C ASN A 128 -5.57 -15.74 0.12
N ALA A 129 -6.20 -16.90 0.33
CA ALA A 129 -6.89 -17.24 1.55
C ALA A 129 -5.90 -17.38 2.73
N ILE A 130 -6.26 -16.81 3.88
CA ILE A 130 -5.45 -16.81 5.10
C ILE A 130 -6.35 -17.26 6.26
N PRO A 131 -5.91 -18.20 7.11
CA PRO A 131 -6.63 -18.56 8.32
C PRO A 131 -6.61 -17.42 9.33
N VAL A 132 -7.79 -17.13 9.90
CA VAL A 132 -7.99 -16.14 10.96
C VAL A 132 -8.03 -16.82 12.33
N SER A 133 -8.77 -17.92 12.44
CA SER A 133 -8.90 -18.68 13.68
C SER A 133 -9.29 -20.12 13.41
N TRP A 134 -8.84 -21.03 14.27
CA TRP A 134 -9.31 -22.41 14.34
C TRP A 134 -9.67 -22.75 15.78
N ASN A 135 -10.96 -22.96 16.03
CA ASN A 135 -11.51 -23.24 17.35
C ASN A 135 -11.84 -24.72 17.46
N GLY A 136 -11.25 -25.40 18.44
CA GLY A 136 -11.59 -26.78 18.78
C GLY A 136 -12.87 -26.90 19.61
N PRO A 137 -13.32 -28.14 19.87
CA PRO A 137 -14.52 -28.40 20.67
C PRO A 137 -14.33 -28.02 22.15
N ALA A 138 -15.42 -27.62 22.81
CA ALA A 138 -15.45 -27.53 24.26
C ALA A 138 -15.57 -28.94 24.86
N LEU A 139 -14.52 -29.40 25.52
CA LEU A 139 -14.48 -30.73 26.14
C LEU A 139 -15.02 -30.64 27.59
N SER A 140 -16.11 -31.35 27.86
CA SER A 140 -16.70 -31.45 29.21
C SER A 140 -17.09 -32.89 29.51
N ALA A 141 -16.70 -33.39 30.68
CA ALA A 141 -17.07 -34.72 31.15
C ALA A 141 -18.57 -34.87 31.46
N THR A 142 -19.30 -33.75 31.58
CA THR A 142 -20.75 -33.73 31.87
C THR A 142 -21.62 -33.52 30.62
N GLY A 143 -21.00 -33.24 29.46
CA GLY A 143 -21.72 -32.96 28.20
C GLY A 143 -21.79 -34.16 27.27
N GLY A 144 -22.94 -34.36 26.60
CA GLY A 144 -23.17 -35.45 25.63
C GLY A 144 -23.24 -34.99 24.16
N GLY A 145 -22.68 -33.81 23.83
CA GLY A 145 -22.74 -33.24 22.48
C GLY A 145 -21.68 -33.76 21.52
N VAL A 146 -21.90 -33.55 20.22
CA VAL A 146 -20.88 -33.81 19.19
C VAL A 146 -19.78 -32.76 19.30
N ALA A 147 -18.53 -33.20 19.34
CA ALA A 147 -17.37 -32.33 19.31
C ALA A 147 -17.26 -31.66 17.93
N THR A 148 -17.41 -30.34 17.86
CA THR A 148 -17.28 -29.58 16.61
C THR A 148 -16.06 -28.67 16.62
N GLU A 149 -15.44 -28.49 15.46
CA GLU A 149 -14.39 -27.51 15.21
C GLU A 149 -14.85 -26.46 14.17
N GLN A 150 -14.29 -25.27 14.27
CA GLN A 150 -14.61 -24.14 13.40
C GLN A 150 -13.34 -23.50 12.86
N LEU A 151 -13.27 -23.31 11.54
CA LEU A 151 -12.19 -22.63 10.84
C LEU A 151 -12.72 -21.37 10.17
N VAL A 152 -12.10 -20.22 10.46
CA VAL A 152 -12.44 -18.93 9.84
C VAL A 152 -11.31 -18.49 8.93
N LEU A 153 -11.66 -18.03 7.74
CA LEU A 153 -10.74 -17.63 6.69
C LEU A 153 -11.08 -16.23 6.16
N VAL A 154 -10.05 -15.47 5.78
CA VAL A 154 -10.16 -14.26 4.95
C VAL A 154 -9.54 -14.54 3.59
N HIS A 155 -9.98 -13.86 2.54
CA HIS A 155 -9.45 -14.05 1.19
C HIS A 155 -9.56 -12.75 0.37
N GLN A 156 -8.82 -12.68 -0.75
CA GLN A 156 -8.78 -11.52 -1.67
C GLN A 156 -9.79 -11.64 -2.82
N GLY A 157 -10.90 -12.33 -2.57
CA GLY A 157 -11.98 -12.54 -3.53
C GLY A 157 -11.93 -13.83 -4.32
N PHE A 158 -13.05 -14.11 -4.99
CA PHE A 158 -13.28 -15.30 -5.83
C PHE A 158 -14.01 -14.98 -7.14
N LEU A 159 -14.32 -13.70 -7.40
CA LEU A 159 -14.83 -13.27 -8.70
C LEU A 159 -13.66 -13.08 -9.65
N THR A 160 -13.73 -13.72 -10.83
CA THR A 160 -12.76 -13.51 -11.90
C THR A 160 -13.22 -12.31 -12.73
N THR A 161 -12.47 -11.21 -12.66
CA THR A 161 -12.57 -10.18 -13.68
C THR A 161 -11.74 -10.69 -14.86
N LYS A 162 -12.38 -11.22 -15.91
CA LYS A 162 -11.71 -11.59 -17.17
C LYS A 162 -11.15 -10.33 -17.85
N THR A 163 -10.07 -9.82 -17.30
CA THR A 163 -9.14 -8.93 -17.98
C THR A 163 -7.78 -9.59 -17.79
N ASP A 164 -7.64 -10.73 -18.46
CA ASP A 164 -6.36 -11.32 -18.79
C ASP A 164 -5.72 -10.37 -19.82
N ASP A 165 -5.13 -9.29 -19.34
CA ASP A 165 -4.12 -8.51 -20.03
C ASP A 165 -3.45 -7.64 -18.95
N SER A 166 -2.13 -7.50 -19.07
CA SER A 166 -1.18 -6.92 -18.11
C SER A 166 -1.39 -5.44 -17.71
N ALA A 167 -2.63 -4.93 -17.76
CA ALA A 167 -3.01 -3.59 -17.36
C ALA A 167 -4.18 -3.64 -16.35
N ALA A 168 -3.97 -3.00 -15.20
CA ALA A 168 -5.02 -2.59 -14.24
C ALA A 168 -5.53 -3.58 -13.17
N HIS A 169 -4.74 -4.57 -12.73
CA HIS A 169 -4.78 -4.92 -11.30
C HIS A 169 -3.79 -4.01 -10.55
N ALA A 170 -4.31 -3.02 -9.82
CA ALA A 170 -3.56 -2.04 -9.03
C ALA A 170 -2.73 -2.62 -7.86
N THR A 171 -2.49 -3.93 -7.87
CA THR A 171 -1.71 -4.69 -6.88
C THR A 171 -0.37 -5.20 -7.42
N GLY A 172 0.01 -4.84 -8.66
CA GLY A 172 1.32 -5.17 -9.22
C GLY A 172 2.48 -4.45 -8.52
N ALA A 173 3.66 -5.09 -8.48
CA ALA A 173 4.90 -4.51 -7.95
C ALA A 173 5.25 -3.13 -8.57
N ASP A 174 4.70 -2.85 -9.75
CA ASP A 174 4.90 -1.60 -10.49
C ASP A 174 4.25 -0.39 -9.81
N GLY A 175 3.12 -0.58 -9.10
CA GLY A 175 2.42 0.51 -8.40
C GLY A 175 3.09 0.98 -7.10
N ARG A 176 4.15 0.30 -6.64
CA ARG A 176 4.80 0.60 -5.35
C ARG A 176 5.42 1.99 -5.34
N LEU A 177 5.28 2.67 -4.21
CA LEU A 177 5.96 3.94 -3.98
C LEU A 177 7.48 3.71 -3.93
N ARG A 178 8.24 4.57 -4.62
CA ARG A 178 9.70 4.54 -4.62
C ARG A 178 10.25 5.92 -4.27
N LEU A 179 11.30 5.92 -3.45
CA LEU A 179 12.07 7.11 -3.13
C LEU A 179 13.54 6.79 -3.38
N ALA A 180 14.22 7.58 -4.21
CA ALA A 180 15.62 7.38 -4.55
C ALA A 180 16.42 8.66 -4.42
N SER A 181 17.71 8.57 -4.15
CA SER A 181 18.60 9.72 -4.26
C SER A 181 18.73 10.14 -5.74
N ALA A 182 18.69 11.46 -6.00
CA ALA A 182 18.92 11.98 -7.34
C ALA A 182 20.40 11.93 -7.74
N THR A 183 21.32 11.81 -6.78
CA THR A 183 22.77 11.77 -7.03
C THR A 183 23.34 10.36 -7.04
N ASP A 184 22.69 9.41 -6.35
CA ASP A 184 23.15 8.03 -6.23
C ASP A 184 21.99 7.05 -6.48
N ALA A 185 21.99 6.43 -7.66
CA ALA A 185 20.96 5.48 -8.08
C ALA A 185 20.94 4.18 -7.25
N SER A 186 22.01 3.86 -6.51
CA SER A 186 22.06 2.67 -5.64
C SER A 186 21.20 2.86 -4.38
N LYS A 187 21.01 4.10 -3.93
CA LYS A 187 20.24 4.46 -2.75
C LYS A 187 18.77 4.64 -3.11
N LYS A 188 18.02 3.54 -3.01
CA LYS A 188 16.57 3.51 -3.26
C LYS A 188 15.82 2.77 -2.18
N ILE A 189 14.65 3.30 -1.82
CA ILE A 189 13.67 2.69 -0.95
C ILE A 189 12.44 2.37 -1.79
N VAL A 190 12.01 1.11 -1.73
CA VAL A 190 10.76 0.65 -2.34
C VAL A 190 9.86 0.23 -1.20
N PHE A 191 8.73 0.90 -1.05
CA PHE A 191 7.75 0.55 -0.01
C PHE A 191 6.93 -0.66 -0.45
N GLN A 192 6.50 -1.47 0.52
CA GLN A 192 5.83 -2.73 0.23
C GLN A 192 4.47 -2.52 -0.47
N TYR A 193 3.76 -1.47 -0.07
CA TYR A 193 2.43 -1.12 -0.56
C TYR A 193 2.37 0.32 -1.03
N THR A 194 1.49 0.59 -2.00
CA THR A 194 1.10 1.95 -2.39
C THR A 194 0.29 2.58 -1.25
N PRO A 195 0.57 3.84 -0.86
CA PRO A 195 -0.21 4.50 0.19
C PRO A 195 -1.68 4.61 -0.20
N GLU A 196 -2.57 4.47 0.78
CA GLU A 196 -4.01 4.61 0.57
C GLU A 196 -4.39 6.04 0.16
N THR A 197 -3.70 7.03 0.72
CA THR A 197 -3.91 8.45 0.40
C THR A 197 -2.58 9.17 0.24
N VAL A 198 -2.51 10.09 -0.73
CA VAL A 198 -1.41 11.04 -0.90
C VAL A 198 -2.00 12.44 -0.78
N LYS A 199 -1.52 13.22 0.19
CA LYS A 199 -2.00 14.60 0.37
C LYS A 199 -1.01 15.56 -0.27
N LEU A 200 -1.51 16.40 -1.16
CA LEU A 200 -0.77 17.48 -1.80
C LEU A 200 -1.24 18.82 -1.21
N SER A 201 -0.30 19.68 -0.84
CA SER A 201 -0.60 21.02 -0.34
C SER A 201 0.39 22.04 -0.87
N ARG A 202 -0.07 23.24 -1.18
CA ARG A 202 0.79 24.37 -1.55
C ARG A 202 0.33 25.56 -0.73
N LYS A 203 1.21 26.10 0.11
CA LYS A 203 0.91 27.24 0.99
C LYS A 203 1.95 28.33 0.79
N HIS A 204 1.49 29.58 0.67
CA HIS A 204 2.35 30.76 0.67
C HIS A 204 2.65 31.17 2.10
N GLU A 205 3.93 31.34 2.44
CA GLU A 205 4.34 31.90 3.73
C GLU A 205 4.44 33.43 3.58
N VAL A 206 3.44 34.11 4.14
CA VAL A 206 3.33 35.57 4.11
C VAL A 206 3.67 36.09 5.50
N ARG A 207 4.59 37.05 5.58
CA ARG A 207 4.90 37.74 6.84
C ARG A 207 4.52 39.21 6.70
N SER A 208 3.56 39.67 7.52
CA SER A 208 3.24 41.10 7.60
C SER A 208 4.32 41.80 8.41
N LEU A 209 5.21 42.53 7.74
CA LEU A 209 6.20 43.41 8.38
C LEU A 209 5.65 44.84 8.46
N SER A 210 4.52 45.06 9.16
CA SER A 210 4.03 46.42 9.45
C SER A 210 2.86 46.39 10.44
N SER A 211 2.86 47.31 11.41
CA SER A 211 1.70 47.61 12.27
C SER A 211 0.65 48.50 11.58
N ASN A 212 0.80 48.76 10.28
CA ASN A 212 -0.06 49.63 9.49
C ASN A 212 -0.82 48.78 8.44
N PRO A 213 -2.17 48.74 8.45
CA PRO A 213 -2.97 47.88 7.57
C PRO A 213 -2.91 48.24 6.07
N ALA A 214 -2.18 49.29 5.70
CA ALA A 214 -2.01 49.74 4.31
C ALA A 214 -0.69 49.29 3.65
N THR A 215 0.17 48.53 4.35
CA THR A 215 1.47 48.11 3.80
C THR A 215 1.37 46.72 3.18
N GLU A 216 1.82 46.58 1.93
CA GLU A 216 1.80 45.34 1.14
C GLU A 216 2.39 44.15 1.90
N LEU A 217 1.71 43.00 1.77
CA LEU A 217 2.15 41.73 2.32
C LEU A 217 3.34 41.21 1.51
N ASN A 218 4.52 41.18 2.12
CA ASN A 218 5.70 40.62 1.47
C ASN A 218 5.77 39.09 1.67
N LEU A 219 5.88 38.35 0.57
CA LEU A 219 6.16 36.92 0.56
C LEU A 219 7.55 36.69 1.15
N THR A 220 7.64 35.91 2.22
CA THR A 220 8.93 35.61 2.86
C THR A 220 9.60 34.40 2.21
N ARG A 221 8.79 33.46 1.70
CA ARG A 221 9.22 32.33 0.87
C ARG A 221 8.18 32.03 -0.21
N PRO A 222 8.60 31.69 -1.44
CA PRO A 222 7.68 31.21 -2.46
C PRO A 222 7.03 29.90 -2.00
N ALA A 223 5.75 29.71 -2.32
CA ALA A 223 5.05 28.48 -1.98
C ALA A 223 5.68 27.28 -2.68
N ARG A 224 6.01 26.25 -1.91
CA ARG A 224 6.47 24.95 -2.42
C ARG A 224 5.33 23.94 -2.35
N LEU A 225 5.32 22.97 -3.26
CA LEU A 225 4.42 21.82 -3.14
C LEU A 225 4.91 20.92 -2.01
N GLY A 226 4.14 20.85 -0.92
CA GLY A 226 4.29 19.87 0.15
C GLY A 226 3.51 18.59 -0.16
N ILE A 227 4.13 17.45 0.06
CA ILE A 227 3.55 16.12 -0.14
C ILE A 227 3.61 15.39 1.21
N SER A 228 2.45 15.02 1.75
CA SER A 228 2.35 14.23 2.98
C SER A 228 1.92 12.81 2.64
N LEU A 229 2.76 11.85 3.03
CA LEU A 229 2.57 10.43 2.83
C LEU A 229 2.40 9.76 4.19
N GLY A 230 1.21 9.21 4.43
CA GLY A 230 0.90 8.47 5.66
C GLY A 230 1.05 6.96 5.47
N GLN A 231 1.39 6.27 6.56
CA GLN A 231 1.27 4.81 6.70
C GLN A 231 2.05 3.98 5.64
N LEU A 232 3.24 4.44 5.26
CA LEU A 232 4.11 3.66 4.40
C LEU A 232 4.68 2.48 5.18
N ARG A 233 4.76 1.31 4.55
CA ARG A 233 5.17 0.09 5.24
C ARG A 233 6.46 -0.49 4.65
N VAL A 234 7.36 -0.88 5.55
CA VAL A 234 8.59 -1.61 5.23
C VAL A 234 8.63 -2.88 6.08
N ASP A 235 8.81 -4.02 5.42
CA ASP A 235 8.91 -5.34 6.05
C ASP A 235 10.30 -5.95 5.77
N GLY A 236 10.82 -6.72 6.73
CA GLY A 236 12.12 -7.39 6.68
C GLY A 236 13.22 -6.61 7.43
N ALA A 237 13.96 -7.29 8.30
CA ALA A 237 14.94 -6.64 9.19
C ALA A 237 16.06 -5.90 8.42
N ALA A 238 16.55 -6.47 7.33
CA ALA A 238 17.57 -5.81 6.49
C ALA A 238 16.98 -4.59 5.76
N GLN A 239 15.77 -4.72 5.22
CA GLN A 239 15.09 -3.65 4.48
C GLN A 239 14.73 -2.49 5.40
N VAL A 240 14.23 -2.77 6.61
CA VAL A 240 13.95 -1.75 7.63
C VAL A 240 15.24 -1.01 8.00
N ARG A 241 16.33 -1.74 8.29
CA ARG A 241 17.61 -1.11 8.65
C ARG A 241 18.14 -0.20 7.53
N THR A 242 18.15 -0.69 6.29
CA THR A 242 18.60 0.08 5.14
C THR A 242 17.69 1.28 4.87
N ALA A 243 16.37 1.09 4.88
CA ALA A 243 15.43 2.16 4.59
C ALA A 243 15.51 3.29 5.64
N ILE A 244 15.52 2.95 6.94
CA ILE A 244 15.61 3.98 7.99
C ILE A 244 17.01 4.63 8.00
N GLY A 245 18.07 3.87 7.72
CA GLY A 245 19.42 4.43 7.55
C GLY A 245 19.49 5.45 6.43
N LEU A 246 18.91 5.14 5.26
CA LEU A 246 18.84 6.05 4.11
C LEU A 246 17.97 7.28 4.42
N LEU A 247 16.79 7.11 5.01
CA LEU A 247 15.95 8.26 5.38
C LEU A 247 16.66 9.19 6.38
N SER A 248 17.38 8.62 7.36
CA SER A 248 18.17 9.39 8.32
C SER A 248 19.32 10.14 7.63
N GLU A 249 20.01 9.48 6.69
CA GLU A 249 21.06 10.11 5.88
C GLU A 249 20.50 11.26 5.04
N TRP A 250 19.33 11.08 4.42
CA TRP A 250 18.70 12.07 3.55
C TRP A 250 18.15 13.28 4.31
N MET A 251 17.86 13.14 5.61
CA MET A 251 17.55 14.27 6.48
C MET A 251 18.78 15.08 6.89
N GLN A 252 19.99 14.51 6.78
CA GLN A 252 21.20 15.23 7.15
C GLN A 252 21.55 16.27 6.08
N PRO A 253 22.01 17.45 6.51
CA PRO A 253 22.51 18.47 5.59
C PRO A 253 23.70 17.94 4.78
N VAL A 254 23.73 18.22 3.48
CA VAL A 254 24.91 17.97 2.65
C VAL A 254 26.01 18.88 3.16
N SER A 255 27.10 18.28 3.68
CA SER A 255 28.28 19.04 4.08
C SER A 255 28.87 19.70 2.84
N SER A 256 28.91 21.03 2.83
CA SER A 256 29.62 21.79 1.80
C SER A 256 31.08 21.30 1.75
N PRO A 257 31.69 21.10 0.56
CA PRO A 257 33.12 20.82 0.49
C PRO A 257 33.89 21.94 1.20
N PRO A 258 34.97 21.65 1.93
CA PRO A 258 35.77 22.70 2.55
C PRO A 258 36.27 23.62 1.44
N LEU A 259 35.98 24.91 1.57
CA LEU A 259 36.56 25.95 0.74
C LEU A 259 38.08 25.72 0.72
N SER A 260 38.60 25.40 -0.46
CA SER A 260 40.04 25.31 -0.70
C SER A 260 40.70 26.56 -0.13
N SER A 261 41.57 26.35 0.87
CA SER A 261 42.33 27.40 1.54
C SER A 261 42.92 28.36 0.52
N SER A 262 42.43 29.59 0.51
CA SER A 262 43.04 30.70 -0.21
C SER A 262 44.46 30.91 0.31
N SER A 263 45.43 30.95 -0.60
CA SER A 263 46.82 31.34 -0.33
C SER A 263 46.90 32.67 0.44
N PRO A 264 47.91 32.84 1.32
CA PRO A 264 48.01 33.99 2.19
C PRO A 264 48.52 35.23 1.44
N GLY A 265 47.72 36.30 1.43
CA GLY A 265 48.19 37.62 1.00
C GLY A 265 47.09 38.57 0.58
N GLN A 266 46.43 39.23 1.54
CA GLN A 266 46.15 40.68 1.55
C GLN A 266 45.23 41.03 2.74
N PRO A 267 45.46 42.15 3.45
CA PRO A 267 44.51 42.67 4.42
C PRO A 267 43.47 43.52 3.69
N SER A 268 42.19 43.19 3.86
CA SER A 268 41.08 44.07 3.49
C SER A 268 40.17 44.23 4.69
N ASP A 269 40.30 45.37 5.36
CA ASP A 269 39.32 45.87 6.31
C ASP A 269 37.98 46.07 5.58
N SER A 270 36.97 45.28 5.93
CA SER A 270 35.56 45.63 5.76
C SER A 270 34.70 44.69 6.61
N GLU A 271 34.46 45.11 7.85
CA GLU A 271 33.37 44.57 8.66
C GLU A 271 32.04 44.99 8.01
N SER A 272 31.50 44.12 7.15
CA SER A 272 30.07 44.10 6.85
C SER A 272 29.54 42.72 7.22
N GLY A 273 28.98 42.62 8.42
CA GLY A 273 28.29 41.44 8.90
C GLY A 273 26.95 41.29 8.17
N SER A 274 26.97 40.79 6.93
CA SER A 274 25.82 40.10 6.37
C SER A 274 25.81 38.70 6.97
N ASP A 275 24.92 38.50 7.94
CA ASP A 275 24.58 37.21 8.54
C ASP A 275 23.89 36.34 7.47
N ASP A 276 24.62 35.99 6.41
CA ASP A 276 24.19 35.06 5.36
C ASP A 276 24.21 33.67 5.97
N LYS A 277 23.17 33.37 6.74
CA LYS A 277 22.87 32.04 7.25
C LYS A 277 22.57 31.16 6.04
N SER A 278 23.63 30.73 5.37
CA SER A 278 23.62 29.70 4.35
C SER A 278 23.12 28.44 5.03
N TYR A 279 21.81 28.21 4.93
CA TYR A 279 21.20 26.98 5.40
C TYR A 279 21.81 25.85 4.57
N PRO A 280 22.28 24.78 5.22
CA PRO A 280 22.88 23.69 4.48
C PRO A 280 21.87 23.06 3.52
N ALA A 281 22.32 22.70 2.32
CA ALA A 281 21.48 22.11 1.30
C ALA A 281 21.01 20.73 1.74
N LEU A 282 19.69 20.48 1.71
CA LEU A 282 19.14 19.14 1.89
C LEU A 282 19.34 18.32 0.61
N GLN A 283 19.38 17.00 0.76
CA GLN A 283 19.57 16.09 -0.37
C GLN A 283 18.38 16.14 -1.33
N ARG A 284 18.66 16.15 -2.65
CA ARG A 284 17.65 16.02 -3.70
C ARG A 284 17.27 14.56 -3.87
N LEU A 285 15.99 14.27 -3.69
CA LEU A 285 15.40 12.93 -3.83
C LEU A 285 14.43 12.91 -5.01
N ARG A 286 14.20 11.73 -5.57
CA ARG A 286 13.21 11.46 -6.60
C ARG A 286 12.12 10.57 -6.03
N LEU A 287 10.90 11.10 -5.98
CA LEU A 287 9.69 10.39 -5.65
C LEU A 287 9.08 9.81 -6.93
N THR A 288 8.72 8.53 -6.92
CA THR A 288 7.98 7.88 -8.01
C THR A 288 6.74 7.18 -7.46
N LEU A 289 5.58 7.57 -7.98
CA LEU A 289 4.26 7.01 -7.69
C LEU A 289 3.71 6.37 -8.97
N GLY A 290 3.43 5.06 -8.95
CA GLY A 290 2.95 4.33 -10.13
C GLY A 290 4.08 3.70 -10.96
N SER A 291 3.76 3.28 -12.20
CA SER A 291 4.72 2.66 -13.11
C SER A 291 5.87 3.62 -13.42
N THR A 292 7.03 3.09 -13.79
CA THR A 292 8.20 3.92 -14.11
C THR A 292 8.07 4.69 -15.41
N GLU A 293 7.13 4.32 -16.28
CA GLU A 293 6.91 4.93 -17.61
C GLU A 293 5.81 6.02 -17.58
N ASP A 294 4.71 5.80 -16.85
CA ASP A 294 3.55 6.73 -16.79
C ASP A 294 3.24 7.24 -15.38
N GLY A 295 4.09 6.94 -14.40
CA GLY A 295 3.91 7.35 -13.01
C GLY A 295 4.22 8.83 -12.75
N ILE A 296 3.74 9.32 -11.61
CA ILE A 296 4.08 10.66 -11.13
C ILE A 296 5.51 10.63 -10.61
N ILE A 297 6.40 11.34 -11.30
CA ILE A 297 7.81 11.53 -10.91
C ILE A 297 7.99 12.98 -10.46
N GLN A 298 8.45 13.17 -9.23
CA GLN A 298 8.67 14.50 -8.67
C GLN A 298 10.00 14.53 -7.93
N ASP A 299 10.79 15.58 -8.16
CA ASP A 299 11.98 15.84 -7.35
C ASP A 299 11.59 16.58 -6.07
N VAL A 300 12.03 16.05 -4.95
CA VAL A 300 11.61 16.43 -3.60
C VAL A 300 12.78 16.51 -2.63
N ILE A 301 12.55 17.18 -1.51
CA ILE A 301 13.38 17.14 -0.30
C ILE A 301 12.58 16.49 0.82
N LEU A 302 13.26 15.73 1.68
CA LEU A 302 12.67 15.18 2.89
C LEU A 302 12.70 16.22 3.99
N THR A 303 11.54 16.62 4.50
CA THR A 303 11.43 17.66 5.56
C THR A 303 11.19 17.07 6.94
N SER A 304 10.43 15.97 7.03
CA SER A 304 10.30 15.21 8.26
C SER A 304 10.01 13.74 7.99
N MET A 305 10.38 12.89 8.94
CA MET A 305 10.01 11.48 8.97
C MET A 305 9.56 11.08 10.38
N ASP A 306 8.49 10.30 10.46
CA ASP A 306 8.05 9.65 11.69
C ASP A 306 8.09 8.14 11.46
N VAL A 307 8.77 7.41 12.35
CA VAL A 307 8.99 5.96 12.22
C VAL A 307 8.44 5.26 13.45
N THR A 308 7.55 4.31 13.25
CA THR A 308 7.00 3.44 14.30
C THR A 308 7.37 1.99 14.00
N TYR A 309 8.09 1.34 14.91
CA TYR A 309 8.39 -0.09 14.82
C TYR A 309 7.27 -0.90 15.47
N ASP A 310 6.68 -1.84 14.74
CA ASP A 310 5.53 -2.65 15.19
C ASP A 310 5.86 -4.16 15.26
N ARG A 311 7.02 -4.60 14.78
CA ARG A 311 7.50 -5.99 14.93
C ARG A 311 9.02 -6.08 15.06
N PHE A 312 9.47 -7.03 15.88
CA PHE A 312 10.88 -7.32 16.15
C PHE A 312 11.19 -8.80 15.93
N THR A 313 12.43 -9.12 15.58
CA THR A 313 12.94 -10.49 15.54
C THR A 313 13.16 -11.02 16.96
N SER A 314 13.41 -12.33 17.09
CA SER A 314 13.79 -12.93 18.38
C SER A 314 15.11 -12.38 18.95
N ALA A 315 15.94 -11.75 18.12
CA ALA A 315 17.17 -11.08 18.54
C ALA A 315 16.94 -9.60 18.96
N GLY A 316 15.70 -9.10 18.85
CA GLY A 316 15.34 -7.72 19.17
C GLY A 316 15.54 -6.73 18.01
N ASP A 317 15.93 -7.18 16.81
CA ASP A 317 16.06 -6.30 15.64
C ASP A 317 14.67 -5.90 15.11
N PRO A 318 14.42 -4.62 14.79
CA PRO A 318 13.17 -4.22 14.15
C PRO A 318 13.05 -4.86 12.76
N CYS A 319 11.92 -5.53 12.50
CA CYS A 319 11.67 -6.20 11.23
C CYS A 319 10.41 -5.73 10.50
N ARG A 320 9.67 -4.81 11.11
CA ARG A 320 8.60 -4.07 10.43
C ARG A 320 8.54 -2.65 10.98
N ALA A 321 8.33 -1.70 10.08
CA ALA A 321 8.19 -0.29 10.39
C ALA A 321 7.05 0.34 9.58
N GLN A 322 6.31 1.22 10.24
CA GLN A 322 5.42 2.19 9.62
C GLN A 322 6.13 3.53 9.56
N VAL A 323 6.11 4.16 8.39
CA VAL A 323 6.81 5.41 8.11
C VAL A 323 5.80 6.43 7.60
N ALA A 324 5.78 7.61 8.21
CA ALA A 324 5.12 8.79 7.65
C ALA A 324 6.21 9.76 7.17
N LEU A 325 6.02 10.32 5.97
CA LEU A 325 6.98 11.24 5.36
C LEU A 325 6.28 12.53 5.01
N ASN A 326 6.93 13.65 5.33
CA ASN A 326 6.62 14.94 4.73
C ASN A 326 7.76 15.32 3.79
N LEU A 327 7.36 15.65 2.56
CA LEU A 327 8.27 16.00 1.48
C LEU A 327 7.90 17.39 0.95
N GLU A 328 8.87 18.11 0.40
CA GLU A 328 8.64 19.37 -0.31
C GLU A 328 9.28 19.35 -1.70
N GLU A 329 8.74 20.11 -2.63
CA GLU A 329 9.31 20.31 -3.97
C GLU A 329 10.76 20.83 -3.90
N PHE A 330 11.66 20.16 -4.60
CA PHE A 330 13.03 20.65 -4.76
C PHE A 330 13.08 21.76 -5.82
N ARG A 331 13.68 22.90 -5.48
CA ARG A 331 14.07 23.96 -6.43
C ARG A 331 15.53 24.35 -6.23
N ALA A 332 16.28 24.45 -7.31
CA ALA A 332 17.65 24.94 -7.27
C ALA A 332 17.68 26.42 -6.86
N ALA A 333 18.58 26.78 -5.93
CA ALA A 333 18.85 28.17 -5.60
C ALA A 333 19.53 28.82 -6.81
N GLY A 334 18.84 29.74 -7.50
CA GLY A 334 19.37 30.44 -8.68
C GLY A 334 18.37 30.63 -9.83
N GLY A 335 17.22 29.96 -9.82
CA GLY A 335 16.16 30.15 -10.82
C GLY A 335 15.29 31.38 -10.57
N GLY A 336 15.90 32.54 -10.36
CA GLY A 336 15.22 33.82 -10.46
C GLY A 336 15.12 34.20 -11.93
N GLU A 337 14.25 33.53 -12.69
CA GLU A 337 13.85 34.06 -13.99
C GLU A 337 12.85 35.17 -13.73
N GLN A 338 13.38 36.39 -13.68
CA GLN A 338 12.62 37.61 -13.87
C GLN A 338 11.74 37.42 -15.11
N PRO A 339 10.43 37.74 -15.08
CA PRO A 339 9.60 37.57 -16.27
C PRO A 339 10.15 38.50 -17.35
N ALA A 340 10.85 37.91 -18.32
CA ALA A 340 11.22 38.59 -19.54
C ALA A 340 9.91 38.95 -20.25
N ALA A 341 9.60 40.24 -20.25
CA ALA A 341 8.55 40.78 -21.10
C ALA A 341 8.95 40.53 -22.56
N ALA A 342 8.38 39.50 -23.19
CA ALA A 342 8.34 39.38 -24.64
C ALA A 342 7.26 38.38 -25.09
N SER A 343 6.18 38.95 -25.63
CA SER A 343 5.50 38.54 -26.88
C SER A 343 5.29 37.04 -27.18
N THR A 344 4.00 36.68 -27.14
CA THR A 344 3.27 35.92 -28.17
C THR A 344 3.70 34.48 -28.49
N THR A 345 2.69 33.60 -28.42
CA THR A 345 2.57 32.26 -29.06
C THR A 345 3.42 31.12 -28.48
N GLY A 346 2.76 30.14 -27.84
CA GLY A 346 3.36 28.82 -27.58
C GLY A 346 2.77 28.10 -26.36
N ASP A 347 1.79 27.25 -26.63
CA ASP A 347 1.11 26.29 -25.75
C ASP A 347 2.03 25.59 -24.71
N THR A 348 1.69 25.66 -23.42
CA THR A 348 2.50 25.10 -22.31
C THR A 348 1.85 23.82 -21.75
N PRO A 349 2.61 22.76 -21.35
CA PRO A 349 2.06 21.45 -20.96
C PRO A 349 1.09 21.45 -19.76
N ALA A 350 1.03 22.53 -18.99
CA ALA A 350 0.09 22.71 -17.88
C ALA A 350 -1.35 23.03 -18.34
N GLN A 351 -1.57 23.43 -19.60
CA GLN A 351 -2.92 23.64 -20.16
C GLN A 351 -3.58 22.33 -20.62
N ARG A 352 -2.83 21.25 -20.85
CA ARG A 352 -3.41 19.96 -21.28
C ARG A 352 -4.16 19.18 -20.20
N LEU A 353 -4.05 19.56 -18.92
CA LEU A 353 -4.79 18.91 -17.84
C LEU A 353 -6.14 19.57 -17.51
N ALA A 354 -6.52 20.65 -18.22
CA ALA A 354 -7.77 21.36 -18.00
C ALA A 354 -8.76 21.31 -19.19
N ASP A 355 -8.36 20.80 -20.37
CA ASP A 355 -9.15 20.87 -21.61
C ASP A 355 -9.76 19.56 -22.11
N THR A 356 -9.85 18.50 -21.28
CA THR A 356 -10.64 17.29 -21.64
C THR A 356 -12.13 17.38 -21.29
N ARG A 357 -12.64 18.57 -20.93
CA ARG A 357 -14.09 18.82 -20.80
C ARG A 357 -14.52 19.93 -21.75
N LYS A 358 -14.57 19.62 -23.04
CA LYS A 358 -15.50 20.24 -24.02
C LYS A 358 -15.46 19.46 -25.33
N SER A 359 -16.45 18.60 -25.52
CA SER A 359 -16.96 18.29 -26.86
C SER A 359 -18.44 18.66 -26.86
N PRO A 360 -18.87 19.65 -27.66
CA PRO A 360 -20.23 19.73 -28.13
C PRO A 360 -20.32 19.01 -29.49
N THR A 361 -21.18 18.00 -29.60
CA THR A 361 -22.38 17.94 -30.45
C THR A 361 -22.91 16.51 -30.43
#